data_AF-A0A1F4MXM8-F1
#
_entry.id   AF-A0A1F4MXM8-F1
#
_cell.length_a   1.000
_cell.length_b   1.000
_cell.length_c   1.000
_cell.angle_alpha   90.00
_cell.angle_beta   90.00
_cell.angle_gamma   90.00
#
_symmetry.space_group_name_H-M   'P 1'
#
loop_
_entity.id
_entity.type
_entity.pdbx_description
1 polymer ?
#
loop_
_entity_poly.entity_id
_entity_poly.type
_entity_poly.pdbx_seq_one_letter_code
_entity_poly.pdbx_strand_id
1 'polypeptide(L)'
;MFLHFGFEKPTPEIMKAWEAWFESISDKQVDQGGFSEGREISKSGTKNLPWNMESITGYNIIEAESLDAAEKLAQSNPFIASIRIYELRSM
;
A
#
# COMPACT_ATOMS: atom_id res chain seq x y z
N MET A 1 -2.41 -7.02 -5.46
CA MET A 1 -2.82 -6.11 -4.37
C MET A 1 -1.60 -5.74 -3.57
N PHE A 2 -1.30 -4.46 -3.47
CA PHE A 2 -0.24 -3.89 -2.66
C PHE A 2 -0.86 -3.16 -1.47
N LEU A 3 -0.40 -3.44 -0.26
CA LEU A 3 -0.79 -2.74 0.97
C LEU A 3 0.42 -1.99 1.51
N HIS A 4 0.28 -0.68 1.64
CA HIS A 4 1.34 0.20 2.12
C HIS A 4 1.38 0.19 3.64
N PHE A 5 2.56 -0.06 4.20
CA PHE A 5 2.72 -0.27 5.63
C PHE A 5 3.73 0.71 6.24
N GLY A 6 3.33 1.28 7.37
CA GLY A 6 4.08 2.26 8.14
C GLY A 6 3.81 3.70 7.71
N PHE A 7 3.82 4.58 8.71
CA PHE A 7 3.54 5.99 8.54
C PHE A 7 4.57 6.87 9.23
N GLU A 8 5.06 7.81 8.45
CA GLU A 8 5.67 9.03 8.90
C GLU A 8 5.04 10.19 8.14
N LYS A 9 5.09 11.39 8.71
CA LYS A 9 4.58 12.58 8.01
C LYS A 9 5.40 12.77 6.72
N PRO A 10 4.78 12.73 5.53
CA PRO A 10 5.53 12.80 4.28
C PRO A 10 6.27 14.13 4.16
N THR A 11 7.54 14.07 3.75
CA THR A 11 8.29 15.24 3.27
C THR A 11 7.97 15.49 1.79
N PRO A 12 8.26 16.68 1.24
CA PRO A 12 8.09 16.93 -0.20
C PRO A 12 8.85 15.93 -1.08
N GLU A 13 10.01 15.46 -0.64
CA GLU A 13 10.83 14.48 -1.36
C GLU A 13 10.15 13.11 -1.41
N ILE A 14 9.56 12.68 -0.28
CA ILE A 14 8.77 11.46 -0.21
C ILE A 14 7.56 11.57 -1.13
N MET A 15 6.80 12.67 -1.05
CA MET A 15 5.64 12.90 -1.92
C MET A 15 6.01 12.84 -3.40
N LYS A 16 7.11 13.47 -3.80
CA LYS A 16 7.59 13.43 -5.19
C LYS A 16 8.00 12.04 -5.64
N ALA A 17 8.66 11.26 -4.79
CA ALA A 17 9.01 9.88 -5.11
C ALA A 17 7.76 9.02 -5.30
N TRP A 18 6.74 9.22 -4.46
CA TRP A 18 5.45 8.57 -4.57
C TRP A 18 4.72 8.93 -5.87
N GLU A 19 4.66 10.22 -6.21
CA GLU A 19 4.07 10.70 -7.47
C GLU A 19 4.73 10.04 -8.68
N ALA A 20 6.07 10.03 -8.73
CA ALA A 20 6.82 9.39 -9.80
C ALA A 20 6.56 7.86 -9.88
N TRP A 21 6.42 7.20 -8.73
CA TRP A 21 6.09 5.79 -8.71
C TRP A 21 4.68 5.52 -9.23
N PHE A 22 3.67 6.30 -8.80
CA PHE A 22 2.30 6.18 -9.31
C PHE A 22 2.23 6.40 -10.82
N GLU A 23 2.96 7.36 -11.36
CA GLU A 23 3.09 7.56 -12.81
C GLU A 23 3.67 6.31 -13.49
N SER A 24 4.73 5.73 -12.92
CA SER A 24 5.43 4.57 -13.50
C SER A 24 4.59 3.29 -13.56
N ILE A 25 3.56 3.16 -12.73
CA ILE A 25 2.67 2.00 -12.69
C ILE A 25 1.26 2.30 -13.25
N SER A 26 1.03 3.51 -13.74
CA SER A 26 -0.30 4.00 -14.13
C SER A 26 -0.99 3.15 -15.20
N ASP A 27 -0.24 2.51 -16.09
CA ASP A 27 -0.74 1.62 -17.14
C ASP A 27 -1.20 0.25 -16.62
N LYS A 28 -0.76 -0.14 -15.41
CA LYS A 28 -1.11 -1.40 -14.73
C LYS A 28 -2.08 -1.19 -13.57
N GLN A 29 -2.38 0.06 -13.25
CA GLN A 29 -3.14 0.44 -12.07
C GLN A 29 -4.65 0.20 -12.30
N VAL A 30 -5.25 -0.68 -11.50
CA VAL A 30 -6.69 -0.97 -11.54
C VAL A 30 -7.46 -0.06 -10.59
N ASP A 31 -7.02 0.03 -9.34
CA ASP A 31 -7.70 0.82 -8.29
C ASP A 31 -6.77 1.17 -7.12
N GLN A 32 -6.94 2.34 -6.52
CA GLN A 32 -6.09 2.79 -5.41
C GLN A 32 -6.85 3.62 -4.37
N GLY A 33 -6.35 3.62 -3.15
CA GLY A 33 -6.89 4.46 -2.09
C GLY A 33 -5.95 4.65 -0.91
N GLY A 34 -6.00 5.86 -0.34
CA GLY A 34 -5.41 6.16 0.96
C GLY A 34 -6.41 5.93 2.08
N PHE A 35 -5.95 5.45 3.21
CA PHE A 35 -6.75 5.31 4.42
C PHE A 35 -6.61 6.54 5.32
N SER A 36 -7.59 6.76 6.19
CA SER A 36 -7.59 7.85 7.16
C SER A 36 -7.62 7.30 8.58
N GLU A 37 -8.79 6.89 9.07
CA GLU A 37 -8.94 6.30 10.41
C GLU A 37 -9.36 4.84 10.30
N GLY A 38 -8.83 3.99 11.17
CA GLY A 38 -9.07 2.55 11.17
C GLY A 38 -9.51 2.02 12.52
N ARG A 39 -10.30 0.94 12.50
CA ARG A 39 -10.66 0.16 13.68
C ARG A 39 -10.46 -1.32 13.40
N GLU A 40 -9.87 -2.03 14.35
CA GLU A 40 -9.84 -3.49 14.34
C GLU A 40 -10.98 -4.01 15.21
N ILE A 41 -11.77 -4.93 14.66
CA ILE A 41 -12.86 -5.62 15.35
C ILE A 41 -12.42 -7.08 15.52
N SER A 42 -12.46 -7.56 16.77
CA SER A 42 -12.12 -8.95 17.09
C SER A 42 -13.04 -9.50 18.19
N LYS A 43 -12.84 -10.76 18.57
CA LYS A 43 -13.58 -11.38 19.69
C LYS A 43 -13.37 -10.68 21.03
N SER A 44 -12.26 -9.97 21.21
CA SER A 44 -11.97 -9.21 22.44
C SER A 44 -12.54 -7.79 22.44
N GLY A 45 -13.19 -7.38 21.34
CA GLY A 45 -13.80 -6.06 21.20
C GLY A 45 -13.25 -5.27 20.02
N THR A 46 -13.46 -3.95 20.06
CA THR A 46 -13.01 -3.01 19.02
C THR A 46 -11.88 -2.15 19.57
N LYS A 47 -10.80 -1.96 18.79
CA LYS A 47 -9.72 -1.03 19.11
C LYS A 47 -9.46 -0.08 17.93
N ASN A 48 -9.05 1.14 18.25
CA ASN A 48 -8.59 2.09 17.24
C ASN A 48 -7.24 1.64 16.68
N LEU A 49 -7.07 1.74 15.37
CA LEU A 49 -5.78 1.55 14.72
C LEU A 49 -5.03 2.90 14.75
N PRO A 50 -3.83 2.95 15.33
CA PRO A 50 -3.04 4.18 15.35
C PRO A 50 -2.53 4.53 13.96
N TRP A 51 -1.95 5.73 13.84
CA TRP A 51 -1.11 6.14 12.71
C TRP A 51 0.36 6.10 13.14
N ASN A 52 1.03 5.00 12.87
CA ASN A 52 2.44 4.77 13.21
C ASN A 52 3.10 3.79 12.21
N MET A 53 4.29 3.31 12.54
CA MET A 53 5.05 2.37 11.71
C MET A 53 4.40 1.00 11.53
N GLU A 54 3.32 0.70 12.27
CA GLU A 54 2.58 -0.56 12.18
C GLU A 54 1.22 -0.41 11.47
N SER A 55 0.95 0.75 10.88
CA SER A 55 -0.34 1.04 10.24
C SER A 55 -0.34 0.64 8.76
N ILE A 56 -1.49 0.15 8.27
CA ILE A 56 -1.75 0.11 6.83
C ILE A 56 -2.28 1.48 6.42
N THR A 57 -1.68 2.06 5.40
CA THR A 57 -1.84 3.49 5.06
C THR A 57 -2.62 3.70 3.77
N GLY A 58 -2.69 2.66 2.94
CA GLY A 58 -3.41 2.65 1.69
C GLY A 58 -3.14 1.37 0.90
N TYR A 59 -3.64 1.34 -0.32
CA TYR A 59 -3.51 0.20 -1.22
C TYR A 59 -3.42 0.61 -2.69
N ASN A 60 -2.86 -0.30 -3.49
CA ASN A 60 -2.98 -0.33 -4.94
C ASN A 60 -3.37 -1.74 -5.41
N ILE A 61 -4.40 -1.84 -6.24
CA ILE A 61 -4.69 -3.01 -7.06
C ILE A 61 -4.03 -2.76 -8.42
N ILE A 62 -3.16 -3.67 -8.84
CA ILE A 62 -2.47 -3.61 -10.12
C ILE A 62 -2.64 -4.92 -10.88
N GLU A 63 -2.56 -4.85 -12.20
CA GLU A 63 -2.38 -6.01 -13.08
C GLU A 63 -0.89 -6.34 -13.21
N ALA A 64 -0.57 -7.62 -13.05
CA ALA A 64 0.78 -8.16 -13.24
C ALA A 64 0.68 -9.61 -13.76
N GLU A 65 1.69 -10.04 -14.52
CA GLU A 65 1.71 -11.38 -15.13
C GLU A 65 1.82 -12.51 -14.09
N SER A 66 2.40 -12.21 -12.93
CA SER A 66 2.59 -13.14 -11.81
C SER A 66 2.87 -12.40 -10.51
N LEU A 67 2.85 -13.11 -9.38
CA LEU A 67 3.30 -12.57 -8.10
C LEU A 67 4.75 -12.08 -8.14
N ASP A 68 5.65 -12.79 -8.83
CA ASP A 68 7.06 -12.39 -8.98
C ASP A 68 7.20 -11.09 -9.78
N ALA A 69 6.39 -10.90 -10.83
CA ALA A 69 6.36 -9.65 -11.59
C ALA A 69 5.85 -8.49 -10.73
N ALA A 70 4.82 -8.75 -9.92
CA ALA A 70 4.29 -7.79 -8.97
C ALA A 70 5.33 -7.44 -7.89
N GLU A 71 6.09 -8.41 -7.39
CA GLU A 71 7.18 -8.17 -6.42
C GLU A 71 8.24 -7.22 -6.99
N LYS A 72 8.68 -7.45 -8.23
CA LYS A 72 9.66 -6.56 -8.89
C LYS A 72 9.16 -5.12 -9.01
N LEU A 73 7.87 -4.92 -9.28
CA LEU A 73 7.24 -3.60 -9.28
C LEU A 73 7.14 -3.00 -7.87
N ALA A 74 6.84 -3.83 -6.87
CA ALA A 74 6.76 -3.39 -5.47
C ALA A 74 8.11 -2.95 -4.92
N GLN A 75 9.22 -3.57 -5.37
CA GLN A 75 10.58 -3.21 -4.97
C GLN A 75 11.01 -1.81 -5.42
N SER A 76 10.36 -1.22 -6.42
CA SER A 76 10.61 0.18 -6.84
C SER A 76 9.75 1.21 -6.10
N ASN A 77 8.82 0.77 -5.25
CA ASN A 77 7.95 1.65 -4.49
C ASN A 77 8.72 2.35 -3.35
N PRO A 78 8.54 3.65 -3.13
CA PRO A 78 9.15 4.39 -2.02
C PRO A 78 8.37 4.19 -0.72
N PHE A 79 8.18 2.93 -0.29
CA PHE A 79 7.44 2.60 0.93
C PHE A 79 8.14 3.13 2.18
N ILE A 80 7.36 3.42 3.22
CA ILE A 80 7.88 3.93 4.50
C ILE A 80 8.52 2.80 5.33
N ALA A 81 7.72 1.80 5.74
CA ALA A 81 8.24 0.64 6.47
C ALA A 81 8.33 -0.60 5.59
N SER A 82 7.25 -0.91 4.87
CA SER A 82 7.22 -2.01 3.88
C SER A 82 5.99 -1.88 2.98
N ILE A 83 5.98 -2.69 1.93
CA ILE A 83 4.80 -2.94 1.10
C ILE A 83 4.50 -4.43 1.16
N ARG A 84 3.22 -4.80 1.36
CA ARG A 84 2.80 -6.20 1.40
C ARG A 84 2.04 -6.52 0.13
N ILE A 85 2.44 -7.57 -0.57
CA ILE A 85 1.84 -7.97 -1.83
C ILE A 85 1.03 -9.26 -1.69
N TYR A 86 -0.12 -9.31 -2.37
CA TYR A 86 -1.01 -10.46 -2.40
C TYR A 86 -1.62 -10.62 -3.80
N GLU A 87 -1.74 -11.88 -4.25
CA GLU A 87 -2.62 -12.23 -5.36
C GLU A 87 -4.07 -12.20 -4.90
N LEU A 88 -4.92 -11.55 -5.68
CA LEU A 88 -6.36 -11.57 -5.44
C LEU A 88 -6.92 -12.86 -6.05
N ARG A 89 -7.72 -13.60 -5.27
CA ARG A 89 -8.38 -14.81 -5.77
C ARG A 89 -9.44 -14.41 -6.79
N SER A 90 -9.52 -15.14 -7.90
CA SER A 90 -10.70 -15.09 -8.76
C SER A 90 -11.90 -15.63 -8.00
N MET A 91 -13.04 -14.95 -8.13
CA MET A 91 -14.33 -15.44 -7.63
C MET A 91 -14.88 -16.54 -8.54
#